data_AF-A0A2N0NVT6-F1
#
_entry.id   AF-A0A2N0NVT6-F1
#
_cell.length_a   1.000
_cell.length_b   1.000
_cell.length_c   1.000
_cell.angle_alpha   90.00
_cell.angle_beta   90.00
_cell.angle_gamma   90.00
#
_symmetry.space_group_name_H-M   'P 1'
#
loop_
_entity.id
_entity.type
_entity.pdbx_description
1 polymer ?
#
loop_
_entity_poly.entity_id
_entity_poly.type
_entity_poly.pdbx_seq_one_letter_code
_entity_poly.pdbx_strand_id
1 'polypeptide(L)'
;KTGCNAIMSGAHLLTLGSSTARFEQLLKLSNLSNSVMYRHDVIKLDRQDDGAAYCVFCSGNLQNCHEAHDTEEDIRGLFVYLFIMSELINSYLNCEITPLKRIKMSMTSFFFL
;
A
#
# COMPACT_ATOMS: atom_id res chain seq x y z
N LYS A 1 5.45 7.43 -5.17
CA LYS A 1 5.90 6.80 -6.44
C LYS A 1 6.84 5.61 -6.26
N THR A 2 8.08 5.78 -5.76
CA THR A 2 9.09 4.70 -5.72
C THR A 2 8.63 3.40 -5.06
N GLY A 3 7.98 3.48 -3.88
CA GLY A 3 7.44 2.31 -3.20
C GLY A 3 6.30 1.62 -3.96
N CYS A 4 5.47 2.36 -4.72
CA CYS A 4 4.46 1.77 -5.59
C CYS A 4 5.14 1.05 -6.77
N ASN A 5 6.08 1.73 -7.44
CA ASN A 5 6.83 1.17 -8.57
C ASN A 5 7.63 -0.09 -8.17
N ALA A 6 8.12 -0.17 -6.94
CA ALA A 6 8.84 -1.34 -6.44
C ALA A 6 7.97 -2.61 -6.42
N ILE A 7 6.73 -2.52 -5.94
CA ILE A 7 5.80 -3.67 -5.96
C ILE A 7 5.26 -3.90 -7.39
N MET A 8 4.95 -2.82 -8.11
CA MET A 8 4.32 -2.88 -9.44
C MET A 8 5.27 -3.27 -10.57
N SER A 9 6.56 -3.47 -10.28
CA SER A 9 7.53 -3.90 -11.29
C SER A 9 7.27 -5.32 -11.80
N GLY A 10 6.51 -6.14 -11.06
CA GLY A 10 6.18 -7.55 -11.40
C GLY A 10 7.37 -8.53 -11.29
N ALA A 11 8.58 -8.07 -11.56
CA ALA A 11 9.83 -8.82 -11.44
C ALA A 11 10.43 -8.79 -10.02
N HIS A 12 9.92 -7.93 -9.14
CA HIS A 12 10.42 -7.78 -7.77
C HIS A 12 9.45 -8.41 -6.77
N LEU A 13 10.01 -9.19 -5.86
CA LEU A 13 9.35 -9.75 -4.69
C LEU A 13 9.83 -8.98 -3.46
N LEU A 14 8.92 -8.28 -2.78
CA LEU A 14 9.25 -7.68 -1.49
C LEU A 14 8.99 -8.69 -0.39
N THR A 15 10.00 -8.97 0.43
CA THR A 15 9.90 -9.89 1.55
C THR A 15 9.83 -9.11 2.86
N LEU A 16 8.77 -9.34 3.65
CA LEU A 16 8.62 -8.81 5.00
C LEU A 16 8.62 -9.99 5.97
N GLY A 17 9.78 -10.30 6.54
CA GLY A 17 9.96 -11.51 7.36
C GLY A 17 9.68 -12.77 6.54
N SER A 18 8.68 -13.56 6.97
CA SER A 18 8.23 -14.78 6.28
C SER A 18 7.11 -14.54 5.25
N SER A 19 6.63 -13.30 5.12
CA SER A 19 5.54 -12.94 4.21
C SER A 19 6.06 -12.16 3.01
N THR A 20 5.23 -12.04 1.96
CA THR A 20 5.61 -11.36 0.73
C THR A 20 4.58 -10.32 0.30
N ALA A 21 5.06 -9.26 -0.36
CA ALA A 21 4.25 -8.29 -1.07
C ALA A 21 4.59 -8.35 -2.57
N ARG A 22 3.57 -8.64 -3.39
CA ARG A 22 3.70 -8.97 -4.82
C ARG A 22 2.70 -8.20 -5.67
N PHE A 23 3.05 -8.01 -6.94
CA PHE A 23 2.15 -7.45 -7.95
C PHE A 23 0.82 -8.21 -8.06
N GLU A 24 0.85 -9.54 -8.04
CA GLU A 24 -0.34 -10.39 -8.18
C GLU A 24 -1.40 -10.09 -7.11
N GLN A 25 -0.96 -9.79 -5.89
CA GLN A 25 -1.86 -9.47 -4.77
C GLN A 25 -2.55 -8.12 -5.00
N LEU A 26 -1.84 -7.11 -5.48
CA LEU A 26 -2.44 -5.83 -5.87
C LEU A 26 -3.40 -5.98 -7.05
N LEU A 27 -3.06 -6.84 -8.02
CA LEU A 27 -3.94 -7.16 -9.13
C LEU A 27 -5.24 -7.82 -8.64
N LYS A 28 -5.16 -8.77 -7.70
CA LYS A 28 -6.35 -9.37 -7.07
C LYS A 28 -7.22 -8.29 -6.41
N LEU A 29 -6.62 -7.43 -5.58
CA LEU A 29 -7.33 -6.34 -4.90
C LEU A 29 -8.02 -5.39 -5.90
N SER A 30 -7.36 -5.05 -7.01
CA SER A 30 -7.93 -4.19 -8.06
C SER A 30 -9.15 -4.77 -8.78
N ASN A 31 -9.35 -6.09 -8.71
CA ASN A 31 -10.49 -6.78 -9.32
C ASN A 31 -11.64 -7.02 -8.33
N LEU A 32 -11.51 -6.59 -7.07
CA LEU A 32 -12.63 -6.63 -6.12
C LEU A 32 -13.74 -5.66 -6.55
N SER A 33 -15.00 -6.03 -6.31
CA SER A 33 -16.15 -5.20 -6.65
C SER A 33 -16.17 -3.88 -5.88
N ASN A 34 -15.60 -3.85 -4.67
CA ASN A 34 -15.42 -2.66 -3.84
C ASN A 34 -13.99 -2.08 -3.93
N SER A 35 -13.23 -2.42 -4.97
CA SER A 35 -11.86 -1.89 -5.14
C SER A 35 -11.84 -0.37 -5.23
N VAL A 36 -11.00 0.25 -4.40
CA VAL A 36 -10.67 1.69 -4.50
C VAL A 36 -9.64 1.94 -5.61
N MET A 37 -8.83 0.93 -5.94
CA MET A 37 -7.88 1.01 -7.06
C MET A 37 -8.60 0.75 -8.38
N TYR A 38 -8.30 1.57 -9.39
CA TYR A 38 -8.74 1.32 -10.75
C TYR A 38 -7.83 0.31 -11.43
N ARG A 39 -8.35 -0.39 -12.44
CA ARG A 39 -7.57 -1.35 -13.23
C ARG A 39 -6.35 -0.71 -13.90
N HIS A 40 -6.42 0.58 -14.27
CA HIS A 40 -5.29 1.32 -14.83
C HIS A 40 -4.23 1.73 -13.80
N ASP A 41 -4.57 1.73 -12.50
CA ASP A 41 -3.60 2.00 -11.43
C ASP A 41 -2.63 0.84 -11.22
N VAL A 42 -2.94 -0.33 -11.80
CA VAL A 42 -2.17 -1.56 -11.69
C VAL A 42 -1.66 -2.01 -13.06
N ILE A 43 -2.54 -2.08 -14.06
CA ILE A 43 -2.21 -2.53 -15.42
C ILE A 43 -1.86 -1.34 -16.28
N LYS A 44 -0.68 -1.38 -16.92
CA LYS A 44 -0.14 -0.27 -17.73
C LYS A 44 -0.10 1.05 -16.94
N LEU A 45 0.21 0.94 -15.65
CA LEU A 45 0.36 2.07 -14.74
C LEU A 45 1.28 3.14 -15.32
N ASP A 46 0.82 4.39 -15.29
CA ASP A 46 1.69 5.55 -15.45
C ASP A 46 2.55 5.72 -14.19
N ARG A 47 3.85 5.44 -14.30
CA ARG A 47 4.81 5.50 -13.19
C ARG A 47 5.03 6.91 -12.65
N GLN A 48 4.56 7.95 -13.34
CA GLN A 48 4.63 9.34 -12.90
C GLN A 48 3.35 9.80 -12.21
N ASP A 49 2.25 9.04 -12.28
CA ASP A 49 0.98 9.40 -11.67
C ASP A 49 1.01 9.21 -10.14
N ASP A 50 0.98 10.34 -9.43
CA ASP A 50 0.86 10.36 -7.98
C ASP A 50 -0.53 9.94 -7.50
N GLY A 51 -1.56 10.13 -8.33
CA GLY A 51 -2.93 9.72 -8.04
C GLY A 51 -3.03 8.21 -7.88
N ALA A 52 -2.57 7.45 -8.87
CA ALA A 52 -2.50 5.99 -8.78
C ALA A 52 -1.69 5.51 -7.57
N ALA A 53 -0.54 6.14 -7.29
CA ALA A 53 0.25 5.80 -6.11
C ALA A 53 -0.51 6.09 -4.80
N TYR A 54 -1.27 7.18 -4.75
CA TYR A 54 -2.11 7.51 -3.59
C TYR A 54 -3.26 6.52 -3.42
N CYS A 55 -3.93 6.11 -4.51
CA CYS A 55 -4.99 5.08 -4.47
C CYS A 55 -4.47 3.75 -3.88
N VAL A 56 -3.23 3.35 -4.20
CA VAL A 56 -2.61 2.14 -3.63
C VAL A 56 -2.40 2.26 -2.11
N PHE A 57 -1.94 3.43 -1.63
CA PHE A 57 -1.63 3.65 -0.22
C PHE A 57 -2.76 4.32 0.58
N CYS A 58 -3.96 4.45 0.01
CA CYS A 58 -5.07 5.07 0.72
C CYS A 58 -5.66 4.11 1.76
N SER A 59 -6.32 4.67 2.77
CA SER A 59 -7.00 3.89 3.81
C SER A 59 -8.08 2.95 3.25
N GLY A 60 -8.74 3.35 2.16
CA GLY A 60 -9.75 2.51 1.51
C GLY A 60 -9.17 1.23 0.91
N ASN A 61 -7.99 1.31 0.28
CA ASN A 61 -7.30 0.10 -0.21
C ASN A 61 -6.79 -0.77 0.94
N LEU A 62 -6.34 -0.15 2.04
CA LEU A 62 -5.95 -0.89 3.25
C LEU A 62 -7.14 -1.65 3.86
N GLN A 63 -8.34 -1.06 3.84
CA GLN A 63 -9.58 -1.71 4.28
C GLN A 63 -9.92 -2.92 3.39
N ASN A 64 -9.86 -2.75 2.06
CA ASN A 64 -10.06 -3.87 1.12
C ASN A 64 -9.03 -4.99 1.35
N CYS A 65 -7.79 -4.62 1.66
CA CYS A 65 -6.72 -5.56 1.98
C CYS A 65 -6.96 -6.29 3.31
N HIS A 66 -7.57 -5.63 4.29
CA HIS A 66 -7.96 -6.23 5.57
C HIS A 66 -9.09 -7.25 5.40
N GLU A 67 -10.14 -6.88 4.66
CA GLU A 67 -11.26 -7.78 4.35
C GLU A 67 -10.80 -9.01 3.57
N ALA A 68 -9.85 -8.84 2.65
CA ALA A 68 -9.26 -9.94 1.89
C ALA A 68 -8.30 -10.80 2.74
N HIS A 69 -7.57 -10.20 3.70
CA HIS A 69 -6.68 -10.92 4.62
C HIS A 69 -7.43 -11.92 5.50
N ASP A 70 -8.64 -11.58 5.96
CA ASP A 70 -9.47 -12.51 6.73
C ASP A 70 -9.84 -13.78 5.93
N THR A 71 -9.65 -13.73 4.60
CA THR A 71 -9.91 -14.83 3.67
C THR A 71 -8.63 -15.50 3.15
N GLU A 72 -7.52 -14.77 2.98
CA GLU A 72 -6.25 -15.25 2.40
C GLU A 72 -5.01 -14.87 3.23
N GLU A 73 -4.29 -15.86 3.75
CA GLU A 73 -3.04 -15.66 4.52
C GLU A 73 -1.91 -14.99 3.70
N ASP A 74 -1.92 -15.18 2.37
CA ASP A 74 -0.92 -14.61 1.45
C ASP A 74 -0.92 -13.07 1.44
N ILE A 75 -2.05 -12.43 1.75
CA ILE A 75 -2.21 -10.96 1.70
C ILE A 75 -1.55 -10.26 2.89
N ARG A 76 -1.17 -10.99 3.94
CA ARG A 76 -0.60 -10.41 5.17
C ARG A 76 0.64 -9.57 4.93
N GLY A 77 1.55 -10.03 4.07
CA GLY A 77 2.77 -9.30 3.76
C GLY A 77 2.49 -7.97 3.04
N LEU A 78 1.54 -8.00 2.10
CA LEU A 78 1.08 -6.80 1.41
C LEU A 78 0.40 -5.82 2.38
N PHE A 79 -0.46 -6.31 3.28
CA PHE A 79 -1.13 -5.48 4.27
C PHE A 79 -0.13 -4.71 5.14
N VAL A 80 0.88 -5.40 5.68
CA VAL A 80 1.91 -4.77 6.52
C VAL A 80 2.70 -3.73 5.73
N TYR A 81 3.08 -4.04 4.49
CA TYR A 81 3.79 -3.10 3.63
C TYR A 81 2.93 -1.85 3.33
N LEU A 82 1.67 -2.04 2.94
CA LEU A 82 0.74 -0.94 2.67
C LEU A 82 0.58 -0.09 3.92
N PHE A 83 0.37 -0.70 5.09
CA PHE A 83 0.24 0.01 6.37
C PHE A 83 1.45 0.91 6.66
N ILE A 84 2.67 0.38 6.59
CA ILE A 84 3.91 1.14 6.88
C ILE A 84 4.05 2.34 5.94
N MET A 85 3.82 2.13 4.64
CA MET A 85 3.93 3.18 3.62
C MET A 85 2.80 4.20 3.72
N SER A 86 1.58 3.77 4.01
CA SER A 86 0.42 4.63 4.23
C SER A 86 0.62 5.54 5.45
N GLU A 87 1.17 5.02 6.56
CA GLU A 87 1.52 5.81 7.74
C GLU A 87 2.54 6.90 7.40
N LEU A 88 3.57 6.55 6.62
CA LEU A 88 4.59 7.51 6.18
C LEU A 88 3.94 8.61 5.33
N ILE A 89 3.21 8.23 4.27
CA ILE A 89 2.56 9.17 3.35
C ILE A 89 1.57 10.07 4.09
N ASN A 90 0.73 9.51 4.95
CA ASN A 90 -0.27 10.24 5.71
C ASN A 90 0.40 11.21 6.71
N SER A 91 1.53 10.82 7.32
CA SER A 91 2.31 11.71 8.18
C SER A 91 2.87 12.93 7.44
N TYR A 92 3.21 12.80 6.16
CA TYR A 92 3.71 13.92 5.37
C TYR A 92 2.59 14.79 4.78
N LEU A 93 1.57 14.17 4.18
CA LEU A 93 0.58 14.88 3.35
C LEU A 93 -0.64 15.39 4.12
N ASN A 94 -0.97 14.80 5.28
CA ASN A 94 -2.19 15.17 5.97
C ASN A 94 -2.02 16.48 6.75
N CYS A 95 -2.86 17.48 6.46
CA CYS A 95 -2.81 18.80 7.08
C CYS A 95 -3.58 18.88 8.41
N GLU A 96 -4.41 17.89 8.75
CA GLU A 96 -5.30 17.89 9.92
C GLU A 96 -4.67 17.19 11.14
N ILE A 97 -3.62 16.40 10.92
CA ILE A 97 -2.97 15.61 11.99
C ILE A 97 -2.12 16.50 12.89
N THR A 98 -2.28 16.32 14.21
CA THR A 98 -1.48 17.01 15.23
C THR A 98 0.01 16.69 15.11
N PRO A 99 0.92 17.62 15.46
CA PRO A 99 2.37 17.40 15.34
C PRO A 99 2.86 16.14 16.07
N LEU A 100 2.34 15.87 17.27
CA LEU A 100 2.72 14.67 18.03
C LEU A 100 2.34 13.37 17.32
N LYS A 101 1.11 13.30 16.79
CA LYS A 101 0.66 12.11 16.05
C LYS A 101 1.49 11.94 14.78
N ARG A 102 1.76 13.03 14.07
CA ARG A 102 2.65 13.04 12.89
C ARG A 102 4.01 12.40 13.18
N ILE A 103 4.69 12.85 14.24
CA ILE A 103 5.99 12.32 14.66
C ILE A 103 5.89 10.82 14.98
N LYS A 104 4.86 10.39 15.71
CA LYS A 104 4.66 8.97 16.02
C LYS A 104 4.50 8.13 14.75
N MET A 105 3.69 8.57 13.80
CA MET A 105 3.48 7.86 12.53
C MET A 105 4.78 7.77 11.74
N SER A 106 5.51 8.88 11.59
CA SER A 106 6.80 8.89 10.89
C SER A 106 7.84 7.99 11.58
N MET A 107 7.89 7.99 12.92
CA MET A 107 8.80 7.12 13.70
C MET A 107 8.44 5.65 13.56
N THR A 108 7.15 5.31 13.56
CA THR A 108 6.68 3.94 13.30
C THR A 108 7.12 3.49 11.92
N SER A 109 6.89 4.30 10.88
CA SER A 109 7.33 3.94 9.52
C SER A 109 8.85 3.82 9.41
N PHE A 110 9.61 4.70 10.08
CA PHE A 110 11.08 4.62 10.11
C PHE A 110 11.61 3.37 10.81
N PHE A 111 10.93 2.88 11.85
CA PHE A 111 11.36 1.68 12.58
C PHE A 111 11.19 0.38 11.75
N PHE A 112 10.18 0.34 10.87
CA PHE A 112 9.85 -0.87 10.10
C PHE A 112 10.42 -0.90 8.67
N LEU A 113 10.98 0.21 8.17
CA LEU A 113 11.67 0.31 6.89
C LEU A 113 13.17 0.11 7.05
#